data_AF-A0A914XXW0-F1
#
_entry.id   AF-A0A914XXW0-F1
#
_cell.length_a   1.000
_cell.length_b   1.000
_cell.length_c   1.000
_cell.angle_alpha   90.00
_cell.angle_beta   90.00
_cell.angle_gamma   90.00
#
_symmetry.space_group_name_H-M   'P 1'
#
loop_
_entity.id
_entity.type
_entity.pdbx_description
1 polymer ?
#
loop_
_entity_poly.entity_id
_entity_poly.type
_entity_poly.pdbx_seq_one_letter_code
_entity_poly.pdbx_strand_id
1 'polypeptide(L)'
;MTICELLEGYDPAVRPFGQNPLMEKRGPVTIHTSLHIRSIGAVSEKNMEYVAQFRFQQEWFDERLRFTHHSEFRNFDFINVARDQQLWIPENRFLKIRSDGKVFYNRRLTLILACNMNLYAYTTNDIIYKWDSDGIEVHPKANGALPNFVISSLSNATCDSVTNTGTYSCLRVNITLSRVFSYFLLQLYIP
;
A
#
# COMPACT_ATOMS: atom_id res chain seq x y z
N MET A 1 -10.86 24.67 12.63
CA MET A 1 -10.12 23.58 13.28
C MET A 1 -8.81 23.37 12.55
N THR A 2 -7.68 23.53 13.25
CA THR A 2 -6.36 23.23 12.69
C THR A 2 -6.02 21.75 12.87
N ILE A 3 -5.06 21.23 12.10
CA ILE A 3 -4.58 19.85 12.29
C ILE A 3 -3.91 19.65 13.67
N CYS A 4 -3.35 20.70 14.27
CA CYS A 4 -2.77 20.63 15.61
C CYS A 4 -3.85 20.41 16.68
N GLU A 5 -5.00 21.09 16.57
CA GLU A 5 -6.16 20.87 17.44
C GLU A 5 -6.72 19.46 17.30
N LEU A 6 -6.76 18.91 16.07
CA LEU A 6 -7.22 17.54 15.85
C LEU A 6 -6.28 16.49 16.47
N LEU A 7 -4.98 16.78 16.53
CA LEU A 7 -3.98 15.86 17.07
C LEU A 7 -3.73 16.06 18.58
N GLU A 8 -4.45 16.97 19.22
CA GLU A 8 -4.32 17.20 20.66
C GLU A 8 -4.80 15.97 21.44
N GLY A 9 -3.88 15.30 22.15
CA GLY A 9 -4.16 14.04 22.85
C GLY A 9 -4.20 12.80 21.96
N TYR A 10 -3.86 12.91 20.67
CA TYR A 10 -3.74 11.75 19.80
C TYR A 10 -2.46 10.98 20.12
N ASP A 11 -2.61 9.73 20.56
CA ASP A 11 -1.48 8.82 20.76
C ASP A 11 -1.20 8.00 19.48
N PRO A 12 -0.10 8.26 18.76
CA PRO A 12 0.27 7.53 17.55
C PRO A 12 0.77 6.11 17.84
N ALA A 13 1.11 5.74 19.07
CA ALA A 13 1.50 4.37 19.41
C ALA A 13 0.29 3.43 19.47
N VAL A 14 -0.92 3.97 19.67
CA VAL A 14 -2.14 3.21 19.81
C VAL A 14 -2.87 3.10 18.47
N ARG A 15 -3.07 1.86 18.02
CA ARG A 15 -3.85 1.57 16.80
C ARG A 15 -5.32 2.00 16.96
N PRO A 16 -6.00 2.40 15.88
CA PRO A 16 -7.44 2.60 15.92
C PRO A 16 -8.19 1.30 16.22
N PHE A 17 -9.45 1.43 16.63
CA PHE A 17 -10.34 0.29 16.84
C PHE A 17 -11.20 0.09 15.59
N GLY A 18 -11.37 -1.16 15.17
CA GLY A 18 -12.37 -1.49 14.15
C GLY A 18 -13.76 -1.49 14.76
N GLN A 19 -14.71 -0.79 14.12
CA GLN A 19 -16.13 -0.94 14.45
C GLN A 19 -16.61 -2.29 13.94
N ASN A 20 -16.97 -3.20 14.85
CA ASN A 20 -17.71 -4.39 14.48
C ASN A 20 -19.19 -4.16 14.86
N PRO A 21 -20.10 -3.95 13.89
CA PRO A 21 -21.50 -3.65 14.19
C PRO A 21 -22.23 -4.80 14.93
N LEU A 22 -21.61 -5.98 15.02
CA LEU A 22 -22.18 -7.18 15.61
C LEU A 22 -21.57 -7.58 16.97
N MET A 23 -20.53 -6.90 17.45
CA MET A 23 -19.92 -7.22 18.76
C MET A 23 -19.45 -5.97 19.49
N GLU A 24 -19.79 -5.85 20.79
CA GLU A 24 -19.31 -4.78 21.70
C GLU A 24 -17.78 -4.80 21.93
N LYS A 25 -17.06 -5.79 21.38
CA LYS A 25 -15.60 -5.85 21.46
C LYS A 25 -14.96 -5.06 20.32
N ARG A 26 -13.94 -4.27 20.67
CA ARG A 26 -13.02 -3.58 19.74
C ARG A 26 -12.53 -4.58 18.68
N GLY A 27 -13.00 -4.42 17.45
CA GLY A 27 -12.67 -5.30 16.34
C GLY A 27 -11.31 -4.99 15.70
N PRO A 28 -10.87 -5.85 14.78
CA PRO A 28 -9.68 -5.58 13.98
C PRO A 28 -9.93 -4.41 13.02
N VAL A 29 -8.90 -3.60 12.80
CA VAL A 29 -8.94 -2.55 11.79
C VAL A 29 -8.80 -3.20 10.42
N THR A 30 -9.79 -2.96 9.55
CA THR A 30 -9.69 -3.39 8.16
C THR A 30 -8.96 -2.31 7.36
N ILE A 31 -7.85 -2.69 6.74
CA ILE A 31 -7.06 -1.82 5.89
C ILE A 31 -7.27 -2.25 4.44
N HIS A 32 -7.95 -1.40 3.69
CA HIS A 32 -8.10 -1.56 2.24
C HIS A 32 -6.81 -1.12 1.57
N THR A 33 -6.27 -1.95 0.69
CA THR A 33 -4.95 -1.74 0.08
C THR A 33 -5.05 -1.81 -1.43
N SER A 34 -4.40 -0.85 -2.08
CA SER A 34 -4.27 -0.77 -3.54
C SER A 34 -2.81 -0.57 -3.93
N LEU A 35 -2.37 -1.27 -4.98
CA LEU A 35 -1.00 -1.26 -5.45
C LEU A 35 -0.93 -0.86 -6.92
N HIS A 36 -0.29 0.26 -7.21
CA HIS A 36 -0.12 0.74 -8.58
C HIS A 36 1.35 0.59 -8.99
N ILE A 37 1.62 -0.27 -9.96
CA ILE A 37 2.96 -0.50 -10.50
C ILE A 37 3.32 0.66 -11.42
N ARG A 38 4.33 1.44 -11.04
CA ARG A 38 4.78 2.63 -11.80
C ARG A 38 5.79 2.27 -12.85
N SER A 39 6.79 1.49 -12.47
CA SER A 39 7.81 0.98 -13.37
C SER A 39 8.44 -0.28 -12.79
N ILE A 40 8.82 -1.19 -13.68
CA ILE A 40 9.75 -2.26 -13.36
C ILE A 40 11.02 -1.94 -14.14
N GLY A 41 12.12 -1.81 -13.41
CA GLY A 41 13.43 -1.43 -13.93
C GLY A 41 14.34 -2.63 -14.11
N ALA A 42 15.64 -2.41 -13.91
CA ALA A 42 16.68 -3.40 -14.16
C ALA A 42 16.38 -4.75 -13.47
N VAL A 43 16.49 -5.81 -14.27
CA VAL A 43 16.40 -7.21 -13.83
C VAL A 43 17.81 -7.78 -13.80
N SER A 44 18.26 -8.22 -12.64
CA SER A 44 19.49 -8.99 -12.45
C SER A 44 19.17 -10.47 -12.61
N GLU A 45 19.51 -11.04 -13.77
CA GLU A 45 19.32 -12.48 -14.02
C GLU A 45 20.19 -13.34 -13.11
N LYS A 46 21.39 -12.85 -12.76
CA LYS A 46 22.32 -13.55 -11.87
C LYS A 46 21.74 -13.75 -10.47
N ASN A 47 21.07 -12.72 -9.93
CA ASN A 47 20.53 -12.75 -8.57
C ASN A 47 19.02 -13.08 -8.54
N MET A 48 18.37 -13.17 -9.70
CA MET A 48 16.91 -13.22 -9.84
C MET A 48 16.21 -12.06 -9.11
N GLU A 49 16.76 -10.86 -9.26
CA GLU A 49 16.27 -9.64 -8.61
C GLU A 49 15.76 -8.65 -9.64
N TYR A 50 14.76 -7.87 -9.29
CA TYR A 50 14.35 -6.74 -10.12
C TYR A 50 14.01 -5.52 -9.28
N VAL A 51 14.31 -4.35 -9.80
CA VAL A 51 13.92 -3.09 -9.16
C VAL A 51 12.52 -2.72 -9.61
N ALA A 52 11.60 -2.49 -8.68
CA ALA A 52 10.26 -2.03 -9.00
C ALA A 52 9.86 -0.81 -8.19
N GLN A 53 9.15 0.10 -8.85
CA GLN A 53 8.59 1.28 -8.25
C GLN A 53 7.07 1.13 -8.16
N PHE A 54 6.55 1.32 -6.95
CA PHE A 54 5.13 1.20 -6.66
C PHE A 54 4.60 2.51 -6.08
N ARG A 55 3.33 2.79 -6.36
CA ARG A 55 2.49 3.64 -5.51
C ARG A 55 1.64 2.69 -4.68
N PHE A 56 1.88 2.69 -3.38
CA PHE A 56 1.17 1.89 -2.40
C PHE A 56 0.15 2.78 -1.70
N GLN A 57 -1.11 2.38 -1.74
CA GLN A 57 -2.23 3.11 -1.15
C GLN A 57 -2.90 2.26 -0.09
N GLN A 58 -3.20 2.84 1.05
CA GLN A 58 -3.95 2.20 2.11
C GLN A 58 -5.04 3.13 2.62
N GLU A 59 -6.17 2.54 2.96
CA GLU A 59 -7.31 3.24 3.51
C GLU A 59 -7.82 2.51 4.73
N TRP A 60 -7.99 3.24 5.82
CA TRP A 60 -8.62 2.73 7.03
C TRP A 60 -9.45 3.82 7.67
N PHE A 61 -10.22 3.42 8.66
CA PHE A 61 -11.07 4.32 9.44
C PHE A 61 -10.46 4.53 10.83
N ASP A 62 -10.33 5.78 11.25
CA ASP A 62 -9.92 6.15 12.61
C ASP A 62 -10.90 7.19 13.15
N GLU A 63 -11.77 6.76 14.08
CA GLU A 63 -12.77 7.62 14.71
C GLU A 63 -12.16 8.81 15.46
N ARG A 64 -10.94 8.67 15.97
CA ARG A 64 -10.24 9.73 16.73
C ARG A 64 -9.88 10.91 15.84
N LEU A 65 -9.85 10.70 14.52
CA LEU A 65 -9.51 11.72 13.53
C LEU A 65 -10.75 12.37 12.89
N ARG A 66 -11.94 12.16 13.47
CA ARG A 66 -13.18 12.81 13.04
C ARG A 66 -13.17 14.28 13.44
N PHE A 67 -13.56 15.15 12.51
CA PHE A 67 -13.71 16.57 12.77
C PHE A 67 -15.00 17.12 12.17
N THR A 68 -15.66 18.01 12.89
CA THR A 68 -16.85 18.71 12.41
C THR A 68 -16.47 19.96 11.64
N HIS A 69 -17.18 20.20 10.55
CA HIS A 69 -16.99 21.39 9.73
C HIS A 69 -17.54 22.62 10.47
N HIS A 70 -16.73 23.68 10.56
CA HIS A 70 -17.22 25.02 10.90
C HIS A 70 -17.26 25.81 9.58
N SER A 71 -18.44 25.87 8.98
CA SER A 71 -18.64 26.48 7.67
C SER A 71 -18.83 27.99 7.80
N GLU A 72 -17.98 28.75 7.13
CA GLU A 72 -18.44 29.86 6.26
C GLU A 72 -17.57 30.04 5.00
N PHE A 73 -16.29 29.62 4.97
CA PHE A 73 -15.40 30.01 3.86
C PHE A 73 -14.56 28.90 3.20
N ARG A 74 -14.60 27.65 3.63
CA ARG A 74 -13.76 26.58 3.04
C ARG A 74 -14.44 25.21 3.01
N ASN A 75 -14.75 24.73 1.82
CA ASN A 75 -15.36 23.42 1.58
C ASN A 75 -14.28 22.32 1.42
N PHE A 76 -13.40 22.17 2.42
CA PHE A 76 -12.40 21.09 2.39
C PHE A 76 -12.92 19.92 3.23
N ASP A 77 -13.41 18.87 2.55
CA ASP A 77 -13.70 17.57 3.18
C ASP A 77 -12.43 16.86 3.67
N PHE A 78 -11.26 17.38 3.31
CA PHE A 78 -9.97 16.73 3.53
C PHE A 78 -8.95 17.66 4.20
N ILE A 79 -8.23 17.10 5.17
CA ILE A 79 -7.04 17.72 5.77
C ILE A 79 -5.81 16.95 5.28
N ASN A 80 -4.84 17.66 4.71
CA ASN A 80 -3.53 17.09 4.39
C ASN A 80 -2.66 17.13 5.64
N VAL A 81 -2.09 15.99 6.01
CA VAL A 81 -1.17 15.88 7.14
C VAL A 81 0.25 16.09 6.65
N ALA A 82 0.94 17.05 7.24
CA ALA A 82 2.32 17.38 6.89
C ALA A 82 3.28 16.28 7.40
N ARG A 83 4.50 16.24 6.83
CA ARG A 83 5.45 15.13 7.09
C ARG A 83 5.99 15.11 8.52
N ASP A 84 6.05 16.27 9.15
CA ASP A 84 6.50 16.51 10.52
C ASP A 84 5.49 16.06 11.58
N GLN A 85 4.24 15.78 11.20
CA GLN A 85 3.20 15.34 12.11
C GLN A 85 3.24 13.81 12.28
N GLN A 86 3.38 13.36 13.53
CA GLN A 86 3.47 11.93 13.87
C GLN A 86 2.07 11.30 13.96
N LEU A 87 1.84 10.29 13.13
CA LEU A 87 0.70 9.38 13.18
C LEU A 87 1.24 7.95 13.32
N TRP A 88 0.35 6.97 13.53
CA TRP A 88 0.66 5.54 13.75
C TRP A 88 1.47 4.82 12.63
N ILE A 89 1.94 5.51 11.59
CA ILE A 89 2.67 4.94 10.45
C ILE A 89 4.02 5.67 10.25
N PRO A 90 5.09 5.04 9.71
CA PRO A 90 6.38 5.70 9.41
C PRO A 90 6.48 6.40 8.01
N GLU A 91 7.70 6.84 7.63
CA GLU A 91 8.06 7.98 6.75
C GLU A 91 7.81 7.91 5.21
N ASN A 92 7.94 9.09 4.55
CA ASN A 92 7.73 9.40 3.12
C ASN A 92 6.29 9.19 2.62
N ARG A 93 5.36 9.87 3.31
CA ARG A 93 3.92 9.70 3.15
C ARG A 93 3.22 10.95 2.63
N PHE A 94 2.18 10.73 1.85
CA PHE A 94 1.08 11.69 1.67
C PHE A 94 -0.12 11.10 2.39
N LEU A 95 -0.55 11.79 3.44
CA LEU A 95 -1.68 11.35 4.25
C LEU A 95 -2.77 12.41 4.19
N LYS A 96 -3.99 11.96 3.90
CA LYS A 96 -5.18 12.79 3.86
C LYS A 96 -6.21 12.21 4.80
N ILE A 97 -6.83 13.05 5.61
CA ILE A 97 -7.89 12.66 6.54
C ILE A 97 -9.16 13.30 6.01
N ARG A 98 -10.22 12.49 5.82
CA ARG A 98 -11.55 12.99 5.50
C ARG A 98 -12.31 13.31 6.79
N SER A 99 -13.25 14.25 6.73
CA SER A 99 -14.08 14.70 7.87
C SER A 99 -14.75 13.58 8.67
N ASP A 100 -15.09 12.47 8.03
CA ASP A 100 -15.68 11.29 8.65
C ASP A 100 -14.69 10.41 9.43
N GLY A 101 -13.39 10.71 9.41
CA GLY A 101 -12.34 9.91 10.05
C GLY A 101 -11.70 8.88 9.13
N LYS A 102 -12.06 8.85 7.83
CA LYS A 102 -11.38 7.99 6.85
C LYS A 102 -9.99 8.55 6.54
N VAL A 103 -8.97 7.72 6.68
CA VAL A 103 -7.58 8.08 6.42
C VAL A 103 -7.11 7.45 5.12
N PHE A 104 -6.54 8.27 4.24
CA PHE A 104 -5.94 7.88 2.99
C PHE A 104 -4.43 8.02 3.11
N TYR A 105 -3.73 6.91 3.05
CA TYR A 105 -2.28 6.85 3.10
C TYR A 105 -1.71 6.47 1.74
N ASN A 106 -0.77 7.27 1.26
CA ASN A 106 -0.11 7.07 -0.01
C ASN A 106 1.40 7.11 0.17
N ARG A 107 2.08 6.08 -0.31
CA ARG A 107 3.54 5.99 -0.29
C ARG A 107 4.10 5.56 -1.63
N ARG A 108 5.20 6.20 -2.04
CA ARG A 108 6.02 5.71 -3.15
C ARG A 108 7.06 4.75 -2.60
N LEU A 109 7.05 3.52 -3.09
CA LEU A 109 8.03 2.49 -2.72
C LEU A 109 8.94 2.26 -3.93
N THR A 110 10.24 2.15 -3.68
CA THR A 110 11.21 1.64 -4.66
C THR A 110 11.89 0.47 -3.98
N LEU A 111 11.58 -0.74 -4.45
CA LEU A 111 12.02 -1.97 -3.82
C LEU A 111 12.89 -2.76 -4.80
N ILE A 112 13.95 -3.37 -4.28
CA ILE A 112 14.66 -4.45 -4.96
C ILE A 112 13.97 -5.72 -4.52
N LEU A 113 13.29 -6.37 -5.46
CA LEU A 113 12.48 -7.54 -5.20
C LEU A 113 13.24 -8.79 -5.63
N ALA A 114 13.50 -9.65 -4.65
CA ALA A 114 13.80 -11.05 -4.85
C ALA A 114 12.56 -11.87 -4.46
N CYS A 115 12.54 -13.16 -4.79
CA CYS A 115 11.43 -14.07 -4.51
C CYS A 115 10.87 -13.97 -3.07
N ASN A 116 9.55 -14.20 -2.92
CA ASN A 116 8.72 -14.19 -1.70
C ASN A 116 9.10 -13.16 -0.60
N MET A 117 8.44 -12.01 -0.61
CA MET A 117 8.39 -11.11 0.54
C MET A 117 7.34 -11.56 1.56
N ASN A 118 7.76 -11.80 2.79
CA ASN A 118 6.88 -12.08 3.93
C ASN A 118 7.05 -10.97 4.97
N LEU A 119 6.17 -9.97 4.94
CA LEU A 119 6.13 -8.88 5.92
C LEU A 119 5.04 -9.19 6.95
N TYR A 120 5.43 -9.43 8.20
CA TYR A 120 4.51 -9.70 9.32
C TYR A 120 4.72 -8.66 10.42
N ALA A 121 3.67 -7.94 10.81
CA ALA A 121 3.72 -6.97 11.90
C ALA A 121 2.57 -7.12 12.91
N TYR A 122 1.37 -7.50 12.44
CA TYR A 122 0.17 -7.57 13.29
C TYR A 122 -0.67 -8.82 12.98
N THR A 123 -1.31 -9.36 14.01
CA THR A 123 -2.21 -10.52 13.88
C THR A 123 -3.57 -10.09 13.30
N THR A 124 -4.35 -11.05 12.79
CA THR A 124 -5.71 -10.84 12.28
C THR A 124 -6.70 -10.34 13.34
N ASN A 125 -6.36 -10.48 14.62
CA ASN A 125 -7.16 -9.93 15.72
C ASN A 125 -7.01 -8.40 15.81
N ASP A 126 -5.89 -7.87 15.30
CA ASP A 126 -5.59 -6.45 15.32
C ASP A 126 -5.87 -5.79 13.98
N ILE A 127 -5.32 -6.35 12.90
CA ILE A 127 -5.36 -5.77 11.56
C ILE A 127 -5.66 -6.85 10.53
N ILE A 128 -6.59 -6.53 9.64
CA ILE A 128 -6.95 -7.35 8.50
C ILE A 128 -6.69 -6.54 7.24
N TYR A 129 -5.84 -7.06 6.35
CA TYR A 129 -5.63 -6.45 5.04
C TYR A 129 -6.65 -7.01 4.04
N LYS A 130 -7.21 -6.13 3.23
CA LYS A 130 -8.06 -6.51 2.11
C LYS A 130 -7.65 -5.75 0.86
N TRP A 131 -7.71 -6.41 -0.29
CA TRP A 131 -7.60 -5.73 -1.57
C TRP A 131 -8.81 -4.82 -1.77
N ASP A 132 -8.58 -3.63 -2.29
CA ASP A 132 -9.65 -2.77 -2.78
C ASP A 132 -10.22 -3.30 -4.11
N SER A 133 -11.36 -2.77 -4.58
CA SER A 133 -11.98 -3.22 -5.84
C SER A 133 -11.03 -3.13 -7.03
N ASP A 134 -10.25 -2.04 -7.10
CA ASP A 134 -9.18 -1.82 -8.08
C ASP A 134 -7.80 -2.05 -7.43
N GLY A 135 -7.68 -3.15 -6.68
CA GLY A 135 -6.55 -3.39 -5.79
C GLY A 135 -5.18 -3.46 -6.47
N ILE A 136 -5.11 -3.71 -7.79
CA ILE A 136 -3.85 -3.64 -8.55
C ILE A 136 -4.03 -2.98 -9.91
N GLU A 137 -3.22 -1.96 -10.17
CA GLU A 137 -3.14 -1.29 -11.47
C GLU A 137 -1.71 -1.23 -12.01
N VAL A 138 -1.56 -1.29 -13.32
CA VAL A 138 -0.26 -1.14 -14.00
C VAL A 138 -0.27 0.12 -14.82
N HIS A 139 0.70 1.01 -14.58
CA HIS A 139 0.85 2.20 -15.38
C HIS A 139 1.23 1.84 -16.83
N PRO A 140 0.70 2.51 -17.87
CA PRO A 140 0.99 2.15 -19.27
C PRO A 140 2.49 2.16 -19.62
N LYS A 141 3.27 3.02 -18.96
CA LYS A 141 4.73 3.12 -19.12
C LYS A 141 5.52 2.19 -18.19
N ALA A 142 4.87 1.28 -17.46
CA ALA A 142 5.55 0.44 -16.48
C ALA A 142 6.56 -0.53 -17.12
N ASN A 143 6.26 -1.01 -18.33
CA ASN A 143 7.16 -1.82 -19.14
C ASN A 143 8.31 -1.02 -19.79
N GLY A 144 8.23 0.30 -19.82
CA GLY A 144 9.15 1.15 -20.58
C GLY A 144 10.59 1.16 -20.08
N ALA A 145 10.86 0.59 -18.89
CA ALA A 145 12.19 0.46 -18.31
C ALA A 145 12.75 -0.97 -18.39
N LEU A 146 12.02 -1.92 -19.00
CA LEU A 146 12.48 -3.30 -19.21
C LEU A 146 13.00 -3.47 -20.65
N PRO A 147 14.33 -3.62 -20.87
CA PRO A 147 14.87 -3.81 -22.22
C PRO A 147 14.59 -5.22 -22.77
N ASN A 148 14.60 -6.24 -21.91
CA ASN A 148 14.57 -7.66 -22.32
C ASN A 148 13.35 -8.44 -21.77
N PHE A 149 12.47 -7.79 -21.01
CA PHE A 149 11.33 -8.43 -20.35
C PHE A 149 10.07 -7.61 -20.53
N VAL A 150 8.92 -8.26 -20.43
CA VAL A 150 7.60 -7.63 -20.39
C VAL A 150 6.76 -8.26 -19.30
N ILE A 151 5.91 -7.46 -18.65
CA ILE A 151 4.91 -7.99 -17.74
C ILE A 151 3.89 -8.77 -18.58
N SER A 152 3.81 -10.08 -18.37
CA SER A 152 2.91 -10.98 -19.11
C SER A 152 1.60 -11.21 -18.40
N SER A 153 1.62 -11.33 -17.07
CA SER A 153 0.41 -11.45 -16.26
C SER A 153 0.61 -10.88 -14.86
N LEU A 154 -0.51 -10.49 -14.25
CA LEU A 154 -0.59 -9.94 -12.92
C LEU A 154 -1.81 -10.52 -12.22
N SER A 155 -1.63 -11.01 -10.99
CA SER A 155 -2.75 -11.46 -10.16
C SER A 155 -2.59 -11.03 -8.70
N ASN A 156 -3.72 -10.70 -8.07
CA ASN A 156 -3.82 -10.50 -6.64
C ASN A 156 -4.17 -11.83 -5.96
N ALA A 157 -3.69 -12.01 -4.74
CA ALA A 157 -4.02 -13.13 -3.89
C ALA A 157 -3.93 -12.72 -2.42
N THR A 158 -4.49 -13.53 -1.54
CA THR A 158 -4.24 -13.47 -0.10
C THR A 158 -3.31 -14.61 0.30
N CYS A 159 -2.55 -14.41 1.37
CA CYS A 159 -1.51 -15.34 1.83
C CYS A 159 -1.51 -15.51 3.34
N ASP A 160 -2.70 -15.40 3.94
CA ASP A 160 -2.85 -15.45 5.39
C ASP A 160 -2.16 -16.69 5.96
N SER A 161 -1.28 -16.47 6.92
CA SER A 161 -0.42 -17.52 7.47
C SER A 161 -0.68 -17.69 8.95
N VAL A 162 -0.89 -18.94 9.37
CA VAL A 162 -1.01 -19.32 10.77
C VAL A 162 0.39 -19.60 11.31
N THR A 163 0.73 -18.95 12.41
CA THR A 163 2.01 -19.11 13.10
C THR A 163 1.76 -19.35 14.60
N ASN A 164 2.81 -19.66 15.36
CA ASN A 164 2.70 -19.92 16.80
C ASN A 164 2.15 -18.73 17.61
N THR A 165 2.35 -17.49 17.14
CA THR A 165 1.88 -16.27 17.81
C THR A 165 0.48 -15.83 17.37
N GLY A 166 -0.07 -16.46 16.34
CA GLY A 166 -1.39 -16.14 15.80
C GLY A 166 -1.43 -16.20 14.27
N THR A 167 -2.58 -15.85 13.73
CA THR A 167 -2.79 -15.72 12.28
C THR A 167 -2.41 -14.32 11.84
N TYR A 168 -1.64 -14.20 10.76
CA TYR A 168 -1.25 -12.92 10.17
C TYR A 168 -1.94 -12.75 8.83
N SER A 169 -2.57 -11.58 8.64
CA SER A 169 -3.18 -11.24 7.35
C SER A 169 -2.09 -10.82 6.36
N CYS A 170 -2.16 -11.34 5.14
CA CYS A 170 -1.12 -11.16 4.13
C CYS A 170 -1.75 -10.96 2.74
N LEU A 171 -1.26 -9.93 2.04
CA LEU A 171 -1.60 -9.68 0.64
C LEU A 171 -0.44 -10.08 -0.25
N ARG A 172 -0.73 -10.80 -1.34
CA ARG A 172 0.25 -11.26 -2.32
C ARG A 172 -0.08 -10.72 -3.70
N VAL A 173 0.98 -10.34 -4.40
CA VAL A 173 0.92 -10.00 -5.82
C VAL A 173 1.84 -10.93 -6.57
N ASN A 174 1.30 -11.61 -7.57
CA ASN A 174 2.09 -12.44 -8.48
C ASN A 174 2.30 -11.66 -9.78
N ILE A 175 3.55 -11.38 -10.10
CA ILE A 175 3.96 -10.70 -11.33
C ILE A 175 4.71 -11.70 -12.16
N THR A 176 4.19 -12.02 -13.35
CA THR A 176 4.89 -12.87 -14.32
C THR A 176 5.60 -11.97 -15.32
N LEU A 177 6.91 -12.18 -15.47
CA LEU A 177 7.74 -11.49 -16.46
C LEU A 177 8.11 -12.49 -17.56
N SER A 178 7.84 -12.12 -18.81
CA SER A 178 8.24 -12.90 -19.98
C SER A 178 9.40 -12.24 -20.69
N ARG A 179 10.39 -13.04 -21.12
CA ARG A 179 11.54 -12.54 -21.87
C ARG A 179 11.15 -12.23 -23.32
N VAL A 180 11.61 -11.09 -23.83
CA VAL A 180 11.48 -10.72 -25.24
C VAL A 180 12.76 -11.11 -25.97
N PHE A 181 12.63 -11.95 -27.02
CA PHE A 181 13.77 -12.56 -27.72
C PHE A 181 14.27 -11.76 -28.94
N SER A 182 13.51 -10.75 -29.39
CA SER A 182 13.81 -10.00 -30.62
C SER A 182 15.16 -9.28 -30.59
N TYR A 183 15.60 -8.80 -29.42
CA TYR A 183 16.91 -8.16 -29.26
C TYR A 183 18.08 -9.15 -29.47
N PHE A 184 17.95 -10.36 -28.93
CA PHE A 184 18.95 -11.42 -29.08
C PHE A 184 19.07 -11.88 -30.54
N LEU A 185 17.95 -11.93 -31.26
CA LEU A 185 17.97 -12.29 -32.68
C LEU A 185 18.81 -11.32 -33.53
N LEU A 186 18.66 -10.01 -33.30
CA LEU A 186 19.44 -9.00 -34.04
C LEU A 186 20.94 -9.09 -33.75
N GLN A 187 21.34 -9.34 -32.50
CA GLN A 187 22.76 -9.44 -32.14
C GLN A 187 23.43 -10.77 -32.49
N LEU A 188 22.69 -11.88 -32.50
CA LEU A 188 23.23 -13.21 -32.77
C LEU A 188 23.13 -13.62 -34.25
N TYR A 189 22.09 -13.17 -34.96
CA TYR A 189 21.80 -13.65 -36.31
C TYR A 189 22.01 -12.60 -37.40
N ILE A 190 22.15 -11.32 -37.04
CA ILE A 190 22.49 -10.26 -37.99
C ILE A 190 23.82 -9.61 -37.55
N PRO A 191 24.97 -10.24 -37.87
CA PRO A 191 26.27 -9.58 -37.78
C PRO A 191 26.38 -8.41 -38.76
#